data_AF-A0A358N3V2-F1
#
_entry.id   AF-A0A358N3V2-F1
#
_cell.length_a   1.000
_cell.length_b   1.000
_cell.length_c   1.000
_cell.angle_alpha   90.00
_cell.angle_beta   90.00
_cell.angle_gamma   90.00
#
_symmetry.space_group_name_H-M   'P 1'
#
loop_
_entity.id
_entity.type
_entity.pdbx_description
1 polymer ?
#
loop_
_entity_poly.entity_id
_entity_poly.type
_entity_poly.pdbx_seq_one_letter_code
_entity_poly.pdbx_strand_id
1 'polypeptide(L)'
;VAGATKLSQFPENADKIAELEAPGFDLTRNSDGLVTELSIVSDEPITDALPNLSGVPNIQIALFSGPGITDAGMEALANLGMLKRADFSNSAIGDPTLEALTDLTNLEVLFLRRTGVSDDGMKNLKPLTKMRAIDLRNTNVGDTGLKHLASLPKLADLQVEKANVNDEGIANVAGLPLKSLNANYCTTISDTAMQSLAQTTTLESLQMDYTKITDAGMASVANFPNLKRLRIRGTDVTGEGLKNIQKLDKLARLELRDSSLDDAGMAIIAKLPNMNYLDISECRLVTTEGMKLIGQMPNLEVLTLWETKLGDEAFNEFGGLTKLKALNLKATTLTDESIDTLMKLQNLEDLTVAGTQLSDDSFRKLGTLPKLKKLNVANTSIGFDVIDELAESNKDLEIIEFEN
;
A
#
# COMPACT_ATOMS: atom_id res chain seq x y z
N VAL A 1 18.05 -18.25 -39.34
CA VAL A 1 18.96 -18.81 -38.31
C VAL A 1 18.73 -17.98 -37.05
N ALA A 2 17.84 -18.48 -36.20
CA ALA A 2 17.36 -17.80 -34.99
C ALA A 2 18.42 -17.85 -33.89
N GLY A 3 18.38 -16.86 -32.99
CA GLY A 3 19.41 -16.57 -32.01
C GLY A 3 19.82 -17.74 -31.13
N ALA A 4 21.09 -18.11 -31.22
CA ALA A 4 21.81 -18.66 -30.08
C ALA A 4 22.04 -17.50 -29.10
N THR A 5 21.12 -17.35 -28.14
CA THR A 5 21.21 -16.34 -27.07
C THR A 5 22.43 -16.63 -26.19
N LYS A 6 23.04 -15.58 -25.65
CA LYS A 6 24.26 -15.46 -24.81
C LYS A 6 24.46 -16.44 -23.61
N LEU A 7 23.67 -17.49 -23.47
CA LEU A 7 23.57 -18.35 -22.28
C LEU A 7 24.78 -19.27 -22.07
N SER A 8 25.62 -19.50 -23.08
CA SER A 8 26.84 -20.33 -22.96
C SER A 8 28.00 -19.65 -22.21
N GLN A 9 27.83 -18.40 -21.74
CA GLN A 9 28.90 -17.63 -21.09
C GLN A 9 28.92 -17.74 -19.56
N PHE A 10 27.85 -18.26 -18.93
CA PHE A 10 27.72 -18.34 -17.47
C PHE A 10 27.16 -19.72 -17.06
N PRO A 11 27.98 -20.78 -17.13
CA PRO A 11 27.53 -22.14 -16.82
C PRO A 11 27.23 -22.30 -15.32
N GLU A 12 26.17 -23.06 -15.03
CA GLU A 12 25.79 -23.40 -13.66
C GLU A 12 26.59 -24.62 -13.15
N ASN A 13 26.74 -24.70 -11.83
CA ASN A 13 27.42 -25.81 -11.17
C ASN A 13 26.41 -26.63 -10.37
N ALA A 14 26.16 -27.88 -10.81
CA ALA A 14 25.17 -28.76 -10.23
C ALA A 14 25.44 -29.10 -8.75
N ASP A 15 26.70 -29.27 -8.36
CA ASP A 15 27.06 -29.57 -6.97
C ASP A 15 26.74 -28.37 -6.07
N LYS A 16 27.08 -27.15 -6.51
CA LYS A 16 26.74 -25.92 -5.77
C LYS A 16 25.24 -25.68 -5.69
N ILE A 17 24.49 -26.05 -6.73
CA ILE A 17 23.02 -26.00 -6.70
C ILE A 17 22.50 -26.93 -5.61
N ALA A 18 22.99 -28.17 -5.53
CA ALA A 18 22.58 -29.12 -4.49
C ALA A 18 22.92 -28.60 -3.07
N GLU A 19 24.08 -27.96 -2.90
CA GLU A 19 24.48 -27.33 -1.63
C GLU A 19 23.64 -26.10 -1.26
N LEU A 20 23.01 -25.41 -2.23
CA LEU A 20 22.01 -24.37 -1.96
C LEU A 20 20.65 -24.98 -1.59
N GLU A 21 20.22 -26.04 -2.27
CA GLU A 21 18.94 -26.71 -2.00
C GLU A 21 18.94 -27.37 -0.60
N ALA A 22 20.08 -27.86 -0.11
CA ALA A 22 20.21 -28.57 1.18
C ALA A 22 19.71 -27.78 2.41
N PRO A 23 20.10 -26.51 2.63
CA PRO A 23 19.56 -25.67 3.71
C PRO A 23 18.18 -25.07 3.41
N GLY A 24 17.54 -25.44 2.29
CA GLY A 24 16.16 -25.07 1.98
C GLY A 24 15.98 -23.85 1.07
N PHE A 25 16.98 -23.50 0.25
CA PHE A 25 16.73 -22.54 -0.82
C PHE A 25 15.78 -23.16 -1.86
N ASP A 26 14.73 -22.41 -2.20
CA ASP A 26 13.87 -22.71 -3.35
C ASP A 26 14.44 -22.05 -4.60
N LEU A 27 14.64 -22.83 -5.66
CA LEU A 27 15.31 -22.42 -6.90
C LEU A 27 14.38 -22.56 -8.10
N THR A 28 14.02 -21.42 -8.70
CA THR A 28 13.19 -21.38 -9.90
C THR A 28 14.04 -21.36 -11.16
N ARG A 29 13.72 -22.22 -12.12
CA ARG A 29 14.41 -22.34 -13.41
C ARG A 29 13.58 -21.77 -14.55
N ASN A 30 14.24 -21.20 -15.56
CA ASN A 30 13.60 -20.73 -16.79
C ASN A 30 13.37 -21.88 -17.80
N SER A 31 12.85 -21.56 -18.98
CA SER A 31 12.60 -22.54 -20.05
C SER A 31 13.85 -23.24 -20.59
N ASP A 32 15.02 -22.64 -20.39
CA ASP A 32 16.33 -23.19 -20.79
C ASP A 32 16.97 -24.03 -19.68
N GLY A 33 16.29 -24.19 -18.53
CA GLY A 33 16.73 -24.99 -17.39
C GLY A 33 17.70 -24.27 -16.44
N LEU A 34 17.98 -22.98 -16.65
CA LEU A 34 18.88 -22.19 -15.81
C LEU A 34 18.15 -21.63 -14.60
N VAL A 35 18.80 -21.65 -13.43
CA VAL A 35 18.33 -21.04 -12.18
C VAL A 35 18.34 -19.51 -12.33
N THR A 36 17.15 -18.92 -12.31
CA THR A 36 16.96 -17.46 -12.46
C THR A 36 16.45 -16.79 -11.19
N GLU A 37 15.93 -17.57 -10.24
CA GLU A 37 15.44 -17.04 -8.97
C GLU A 37 15.86 -17.96 -7.84
N LEU A 38 16.22 -17.37 -6.71
CA LEU A 38 16.40 -18.07 -5.45
C LEU A 38 15.50 -17.43 -4.39
N SER A 39 14.97 -18.22 -3.48
CA SER A 39 14.36 -17.72 -2.26
C SER A 39 14.67 -18.58 -1.05
N ILE A 40 14.78 -17.95 0.12
CA ILE A 40 14.89 -18.64 1.40
C ILE A 40 14.24 -17.82 2.50
N VAL A 41 13.49 -18.50 3.36
CA VAL A 41 13.05 -17.98 4.66
C VAL A 41 13.73 -18.80 5.73
N SER A 42 14.54 -18.18 6.58
CA SER A 42 15.32 -18.91 7.59
C SER A 42 15.36 -18.20 8.93
N ASP A 43 15.14 -18.96 9.99
CA ASP A 43 15.42 -18.55 11.37
C ASP A 43 16.88 -18.83 11.76
N GLU A 44 17.56 -19.73 11.04
CA GLU A 44 18.94 -20.15 11.30
C GLU A 44 19.93 -19.46 10.33
N PRO A 45 21.19 -19.24 10.73
CA PRO A 45 22.22 -18.68 9.85
C PRO A 45 22.44 -19.50 8.58
N ILE A 46 22.52 -18.82 7.43
CA ILE A 46 22.75 -19.43 6.12
C ILE A 46 24.17 -19.22 5.57
N THR A 47 25.08 -18.68 6.40
CA THR A 47 26.42 -18.22 6.00
C THR A 47 27.22 -19.28 5.24
N ASP A 48 27.15 -20.55 5.66
CA ASP A 48 27.90 -21.64 5.03
C ASP A 48 27.40 -21.99 3.62
N ALA A 49 26.15 -21.65 3.30
CA ALA A 49 25.55 -21.91 2.00
C ALA A 49 25.86 -20.82 0.96
N LEU A 50 26.05 -19.57 1.41
CA LEU A 50 26.20 -18.39 0.54
C LEU A 50 27.37 -18.47 -0.45
N PRO A 51 28.55 -19.06 -0.14
CA PRO A 51 29.61 -19.25 -1.14
C PRO A 51 29.18 -20.01 -2.40
N ASN A 52 28.13 -20.84 -2.31
CA ASN A 52 27.60 -21.62 -3.43
C ASN A 52 26.82 -20.78 -4.45
N LEU A 53 26.50 -19.51 -4.14
CA LEU A 53 25.91 -18.55 -5.10
C LEU A 53 26.78 -18.36 -6.36
N SER A 54 28.09 -18.58 -6.25
CA SER A 54 29.01 -18.61 -7.40
C SER A 54 28.72 -19.72 -8.43
N GLY A 55 27.87 -20.70 -8.10
CA GLY A 55 27.40 -21.76 -9.00
C GLY A 55 26.12 -21.43 -9.78
N VAL A 56 25.47 -20.30 -9.47
CA VAL A 56 24.19 -19.87 -10.05
C VAL A 56 24.25 -18.41 -10.56
N PRO A 57 25.16 -18.10 -11.51
CA PRO A 57 25.41 -16.72 -11.94
C PRO A 57 24.24 -16.06 -12.71
N ASN A 58 23.25 -16.85 -13.14
CA ASN A 58 22.12 -16.39 -13.96
C ASN A 58 20.94 -15.81 -13.14
N ILE A 59 21.08 -15.76 -11.82
CA ILE A 59 20.03 -15.27 -10.93
C ILE A 59 19.71 -13.80 -11.20
N GLN A 60 18.42 -13.53 -11.35
CA GLN A 60 17.83 -12.20 -11.55
C GLN A 60 17.01 -11.74 -10.35
N ILE A 61 16.50 -12.68 -9.55
CA ILE A 61 15.70 -12.40 -8.36
C ILE A 61 16.25 -13.21 -7.19
N ALA A 62 16.59 -12.53 -6.09
CA ALA A 62 17.02 -13.16 -4.86
C ALA A 62 16.15 -12.66 -3.70
N LEU A 63 15.50 -13.57 -2.99
CA LEU A 63 14.59 -13.26 -1.89
C LEU A 63 15.09 -13.92 -0.61
N PHE A 64 15.46 -13.12 0.38
CA PHE A 64 15.91 -13.56 1.68
C PHE A 64 14.99 -12.96 2.76
N SER A 65 14.46 -13.80 3.65
CA SER A 65 13.65 -13.32 4.77
C SER A 65 13.88 -14.15 6.03
N GLY A 66 13.62 -13.55 7.19
CA GLY A 66 13.75 -14.22 8.48
C GLY A 66 15.01 -13.80 9.25
N PRO A 67 15.01 -14.00 10.58
CA PRO A 67 16.05 -13.52 11.48
C PRO A 67 17.40 -14.22 11.29
N GLY A 68 17.44 -15.40 10.65
CA GLY A 68 18.67 -16.13 10.31
C GLY A 68 19.44 -15.50 9.14
N ILE A 69 18.81 -14.59 8.40
CA ILE A 69 19.45 -13.83 7.33
C ILE A 69 20.20 -12.64 7.95
N THR A 70 21.52 -12.74 8.01
CA THR A 70 22.42 -11.73 8.59
C THR A 70 23.41 -11.22 7.55
N ASP A 71 24.23 -10.21 7.89
CA ASP A 71 25.31 -9.73 7.02
C ASP A 71 26.39 -10.80 6.73
N ALA A 72 26.52 -11.82 7.57
CA ALA A 72 27.60 -12.80 7.48
C ALA A 72 27.49 -13.66 6.20
N GLY A 73 28.46 -13.51 5.30
CA GLY A 73 28.54 -14.22 4.02
C GLY A 73 27.86 -13.49 2.85
N MET A 74 27.24 -12.33 3.09
CA MET A 74 26.53 -11.59 2.04
C MET A 74 27.45 -10.98 0.98
N GLU A 75 28.77 -10.91 1.22
CA GLU A 75 29.76 -10.61 0.19
C GLU A 75 29.67 -11.56 -1.02
N ALA A 76 29.13 -12.78 -0.83
CA ALA A 76 28.91 -13.74 -1.92
C ALA A 76 27.88 -13.27 -2.95
N LEU A 77 27.03 -12.29 -2.63
CA LEU A 77 26.07 -11.69 -3.56
C LEU A 77 26.76 -11.04 -4.77
N ALA A 78 28.02 -10.62 -4.64
CA ALA A 78 28.81 -10.08 -5.74
C ALA A 78 28.94 -11.05 -6.93
N ASN A 79 28.73 -12.35 -6.72
CA ASN A 79 28.71 -13.35 -7.80
C ASN A 79 27.43 -13.29 -8.67
N LEU A 80 26.38 -12.60 -8.23
CA LEU A 80 25.09 -12.53 -8.90
C LEU A 80 25.00 -11.30 -9.82
N GLY A 81 25.93 -11.16 -10.77
CA GLY A 81 26.02 -9.98 -11.65
C GLY A 81 24.78 -9.71 -12.52
N MET A 82 23.87 -10.68 -12.65
CA MET A 82 22.59 -10.55 -13.37
C MET A 82 21.41 -10.12 -12.48
N LEU A 83 21.64 -9.91 -11.17
CA LEU A 83 20.60 -9.59 -10.21
C LEU A 83 19.90 -8.28 -10.55
N LYS A 84 18.57 -8.34 -10.65
CA LYS A 84 17.67 -7.20 -10.91
C LYS A 84 16.80 -6.88 -9.71
N ARG A 85 16.47 -7.88 -8.89
CA ARG A 85 15.66 -7.70 -7.69
C ARG A 85 16.31 -8.43 -6.52
N ALA A 86 16.51 -7.69 -5.43
CA ALA A 86 16.89 -8.24 -4.14
C ALA A 86 15.84 -7.85 -3.10
N ASP A 87 15.40 -8.82 -2.31
CA ASP A 87 14.50 -8.61 -1.18
C ASP A 87 15.16 -9.19 0.06
N PHE A 88 15.31 -8.36 1.09
CA PHE A 88 15.86 -8.71 2.39
C PHE A 88 14.84 -8.41 3.50
N SER A 89 13.55 -8.31 3.18
CA SER A 89 12.54 -7.88 4.14
C SER A 89 12.48 -8.79 5.36
N ASN A 90 12.39 -8.19 6.55
CA ASN A 90 12.37 -8.90 7.84
C ASN A 90 13.63 -9.74 8.10
N SER A 91 14.81 -9.25 7.73
CA SER A 91 16.10 -9.88 8.00
C SER A 91 16.94 -9.07 8.99
N ALA A 92 17.96 -9.72 9.56
CA ALA A 92 18.94 -9.12 10.45
C ALA A 92 20.17 -8.57 9.71
N ILE A 93 19.99 -8.10 8.47
CA ILE A 93 21.04 -7.43 7.68
C ILE A 93 21.14 -5.94 8.03
N GLY A 94 22.32 -5.37 7.88
CA GLY A 94 22.60 -3.95 8.04
C GLY A 94 23.41 -3.38 6.86
N ASP A 95 24.19 -2.34 7.16
CA ASP A 95 25.01 -1.64 6.17
C ASP A 95 26.06 -2.52 5.44
N PRO A 96 26.69 -3.55 6.07
CA PRO A 96 27.63 -4.41 5.37
C PRO A 96 27.02 -5.15 4.17
N THR A 97 25.77 -5.61 4.27
CA THR A 97 25.08 -6.22 3.11
C THR A 97 24.94 -5.23 1.96
N LEU A 98 24.69 -3.94 2.23
CA LEU A 98 24.59 -2.93 1.17
C LEU A 98 25.94 -2.68 0.47
N GLU A 99 27.06 -2.85 1.17
CA GLU A 99 28.40 -2.77 0.56
C GLU A 99 28.58 -3.88 -0.50
N ALA A 100 28.11 -5.09 -0.22
CA ALA A 100 28.16 -6.22 -1.16
C ALA A 100 27.33 -6.00 -2.43
N LEU A 101 26.35 -5.09 -2.41
CA LEU A 101 25.51 -4.77 -3.57
C LEU A 101 26.15 -3.76 -4.53
N THR A 102 27.24 -3.08 -4.15
CA THR A 102 27.80 -1.92 -4.87
C THR A 102 28.08 -2.20 -6.34
N ASP A 103 28.52 -3.42 -6.67
CA ASP A 103 28.88 -3.81 -8.04
C ASP A 103 27.71 -4.43 -8.83
N LEU A 104 26.56 -4.65 -8.20
CA LEU A 104 25.36 -5.23 -8.83
C LEU A 104 24.59 -4.18 -9.63
N THR A 105 25.25 -3.55 -10.59
CA THR A 105 24.74 -2.42 -11.39
C THR A 105 23.53 -2.74 -12.27
N ASN A 106 23.09 -4.00 -12.31
CA ASN A 106 21.83 -4.42 -12.92
C ASN A 106 20.63 -4.33 -11.97
N LEU A 107 20.83 -4.02 -10.69
CA LEU A 107 19.78 -3.96 -9.69
C LEU A 107 18.77 -2.83 -10.00
N GLU A 108 17.50 -3.20 -10.02
CA GLU A 108 16.36 -2.35 -10.34
C GLU A 108 15.43 -2.18 -9.14
N VAL A 109 15.33 -3.20 -8.27
CA VAL A 109 14.42 -3.24 -7.13
C VAL A 109 15.17 -3.76 -5.91
N LEU A 110 15.11 -3.01 -4.81
CA LEU A 110 15.72 -3.38 -3.54
C LEU A 110 14.74 -3.19 -2.38
N PHE A 111 14.36 -4.28 -1.72
CA PHE A 111 13.47 -4.23 -0.56
C PHE A 111 14.24 -4.54 0.73
N LEU A 112 14.16 -3.61 1.67
CA LEU A 112 14.91 -3.60 2.93
C LEU A 112 13.96 -3.38 4.12
N ARG A 113 12.66 -3.63 3.94
CA ARG A 113 11.65 -3.40 4.98
C ARG A 113 12.01 -4.15 6.25
N ARG A 114 12.00 -3.46 7.40
CA ARG A 114 12.34 -4.04 8.71
C ARG A 114 13.73 -4.71 8.72
N THR A 115 14.75 -3.94 8.32
CA THR A 115 16.16 -4.33 8.41
C THR A 115 16.94 -3.29 9.23
N GLY A 116 18.19 -3.59 9.55
CA GLY A 116 19.08 -2.74 10.35
C GLY A 116 19.81 -1.63 9.57
N VAL A 117 19.52 -1.45 8.28
CA VAL A 117 20.19 -0.46 7.42
C VAL A 117 20.02 0.96 7.95
N SER A 118 21.08 1.75 7.80
CA SER A 118 21.19 3.14 8.26
C SER A 118 21.58 4.09 7.13
N ASP A 119 21.65 5.38 7.43
CA ASP A 119 22.12 6.40 6.49
C ASP A 119 23.52 6.09 5.91
N ASP A 120 24.40 5.48 6.71
CA ASP A 120 25.76 5.15 6.30
C ASP A 120 25.80 4.07 5.23
N GLY A 121 24.88 3.10 5.27
CA GLY A 121 24.77 2.06 4.25
C GLY A 121 24.23 2.58 2.92
N MET A 122 23.37 3.59 2.95
CA MET A 122 22.71 4.15 1.75
C MET A 122 23.69 4.73 0.73
N LYS A 123 24.88 5.16 1.17
CA LYS A 123 25.93 5.66 0.27
C LYS A 123 26.38 4.62 -0.77
N ASN A 124 26.26 3.32 -0.43
CA ASN A 124 26.69 2.21 -1.29
C ASN A 124 25.75 1.99 -2.49
N LEU A 125 24.54 2.58 -2.47
CA LEU A 125 23.58 2.45 -3.56
C LEU A 125 23.87 3.39 -4.74
N LYS A 126 24.74 4.40 -4.56
CA LYS A 126 25.04 5.43 -5.58
C LYS A 126 25.39 4.86 -6.97
N PRO A 127 26.14 3.74 -7.13
CA PRO A 127 26.44 3.18 -8.46
C PRO A 127 25.25 2.50 -9.14
N LEU A 128 24.17 2.19 -8.41
CA LEU A 128 23.04 1.37 -8.86
C LEU A 128 22.01 2.17 -9.65
N THR A 129 22.48 2.85 -10.71
CA THR A 129 21.71 3.82 -11.50
C THR A 129 20.49 3.26 -12.26
N LYS A 130 20.29 1.94 -12.24
CA LYS A 130 19.09 1.28 -12.78
C LYS A 130 17.97 1.12 -11.76
N MET A 131 18.22 1.39 -10.48
CA MET A 131 17.21 1.32 -9.43
C MET A 131 16.00 2.19 -9.76
N ARG A 132 14.83 1.56 -9.73
CA ARG A 132 13.52 2.18 -9.91
C ARG A 132 12.63 2.10 -8.68
N ALA A 133 12.89 1.16 -7.77
CA ALA A 133 12.08 0.97 -6.57
C ALA A 133 12.97 0.63 -5.37
N ILE A 134 12.69 1.28 -4.24
CA ILE A 134 13.31 0.96 -2.96
C ILE A 134 12.28 0.96 -1.83
N ASP A 135 12.33 -0.06 -1.00
CA ASP A 135 11.49 -0.17 0.20
C ASP A 135 12.34 -0.10 1.47
N LEU A 136 12.20 1.01 2.18
CA LEU A 136 12.90 1.35 3.42
C LEU A 136 11.95 1.41 4.62
N ARG A 137 10.75 0.83 4.51
CA ARG A 137 9.75 0.92 5.57
C ARG A 137 10.28 0.28 6.85
N ASN A 138 10.08 0.96 7.98
CA ASN A 138 10.53 0.51 9.31
C ASN A 138 12.05 0.22 9.33
N THR A 139 12.87 1.13 8.80
CA THR A 139 14.35 1.08 8.89
C THR A 139 14.88 2.26 9.69
N ASN A 140 16.19 2.32 9.92
CA ASN A 140 16.85 3.43 10.62
C ASN A 140 17.29 4.56 9.66
N VAL A 141 16.86 4.53 8.41
CA VAL A 141 17.21 5.54 7.41
C VAL A 141 16.48 6.85 7.69
N GLY A 142 17.21 7.96 7.65
CA GLY A 142 16.69 9.31 7.73
C GLY A 142 17.13 10.18 6.55
N ASP A 143 17.18 11.50 6.78
CA ASP A 143 17.36 12.48 5.72
C ASP A 143 18.71 12.36 5.00
N THR A 144 19.77 12.00 5.75
CA THR A 144 21.11 11.79 5.17
C THR A 144 21.12 10.59 4.23
N GLY A 145 20.42 9.51 4.57
CA GLY A 145 20.27 8.36 3.70
C GLY A 145 19.47 8.69 2.43
N LEU A 146 18.38 9.46 2.56
CA LEU A 146 17.62 9.94 1.39
C LEU A 146 18.43 10.85 0.47
N LYS A 147 19.36 11.64 1.00
CA LYS A 147 20.31 12.43 0.20
C LYS A 147 21.15 11.57 -0.74
N HIS A 148 21.52 10.35 -0.34
CA HIS A 148 22.25 9.44 -1.21
C HIS A 148 21.39 8.93 -2.38
N LEU A 149 20.08 8.76 -2.16
CA LEU A 149 19.13 8.34 -3.20
C LEU A 149 18.88 9.38 -4.30
N ALA A 150 19.15 10.66 -4.03
CA ALA A 150 19.04 11.74 -5.03
C ALA A 150 19.89 11.49 -6.29
N SER A 151 20.88 10.60 -6.20
CA SER A 151 21.74 10.20 -7.32
C SER A 151 21.17 9.10 -8.23
N LEU A 152 19.98 8.56 -7.92
CA LEU A 152 19.36 7.45 -8.66
C LEU A 152 18.33 7.98 -9.66
N PRO A 153 18.71 8.24 -10.93
CA PRO A 153 17.90 9.03 -11.87
C PRO A 153 16.60 8.35 -12.32
N LYS A 154 16.42 7.06 -12.01
CA LYS A 154 15.26 6.25 -12.40
C LYS A 154 14.36 5.90 -11.22
N LEU A 155 14.69 6.35 -10.01
CA LEU A 155 13.91 6.02 -8.82
C LEU A 155 12.50 6.60 -8.95
N ALA A 156 11.52 5.70 -9.01
CA ALA A 156 10.12 6.02 -9.25
C ALA A 156 9.22 5.56 -8.09
N ASP A 157 9.67 4.62 -7.27
CA ASP A 157 8.92 4.12 -6.12
C ASP A 157 9.79 4.18 -4.86
N LEU A 158 9.37 4.99 -3.89
CA LEU A 158 10.07 5.21 -2.62
C LEU A 158 9.11 4.97 -1.45
N GLN A 159 9.39 3.94 -0.67
CA GLN A 159 8.60 3.59 0.52
C GLN A 159 9.45 3.84 1.78
N VAL A 160 9.06 4.82 2.59
CA VAL A 160 9.77 5.24 3.82
C VAL A 160 8.85 5.29 5.05
N GLU A 161 7.70 4.61 5.00
CA GLU A 161 6.79 4.52 6.14
C GLU A 161 7.52 4.08 7.42
N LYS A 162 7.33 4.83 8.52
CA LYS A 162 7.99 4.61 9.81
C LYS A 162 9.52 4.61 9.74
N ALA A 163 10.13 5.29 8.76
CA ALA A 163 11.54 5.63 8.78
C ALA A 163 11.77 6.96 9.55
N ASN A 164 13.02 7.36 9.75
CA ASN A 164 13.38 8.57 10.48
C ASN A 164 13.52 9.80 9.55
N VAL A 165 12.52 10.02 8.69
CA VAL A 165 12.54 11.05 7.63
C VAL A 165 11.69 12.25 8.02
N ASN A 166 12.20 13.46 7.78
CA ASN A 166 11.46 14.72 7.90
C ASN A 166 11.41 15.49 6.56
N ASP A 167 11.04 16.77 6.62
CA ASP A 167 10.95 17.65 5.45
C ASP A 167 12.25 17.74 4.62
N GLU A 168 13.42 17.75 5.27
CA GLU A 168 14.73 17.76 4.60
C GLU A 168 14.94 16.50 3.75
N GLY A 169 14.61 15.33 4.30
CA GLY A 169 14.72 14.08 3.59
C GLY A 169 13.82 14.02 2.36
N ILE A 170 12.59 14.53 2.46
CA ILE A 170 11.69 14.65 1.30
C ILE A 170 12.24 15.65 0.27
N ALA A 171 12.77 16.79 0.71
CA ALA A 171 13.37 17.78 -0.19
C ALA A 171 14.55 17.21 -0.97
N ASN A 172 15.37 16.34 -0.33
CA ASN A 172 16.49 15.67 -0.99
C ASN A 172 16.08 14.78 -2.17
N VAL A 173 14.87 14.20 -2.15
CA VAL A 173 14.37 13.29 -3.20
C VAL A 173 13.34 13.91 -4.14
N ALA A 174 12.92 15.15 -3.89
CA ALA A 174 11.89 15.82 -4.68
C ALA A 174 12.26 16.03 -6.16
N GLY A 175 13.56 16.04 -6.50
CA GLY A 175 14.04 16.12 -7.88
C GLY A 175 13.99 14.81 -8.68
N LEU A 176 13.64 13.68 -8.03
CA LEU A 176 13.55 12.38 -8.67
C LEU A 176 12.22 12.20 -9.41
N PRO A 177 12.14 11.33 -10.44
CA PRO A 177 10.90 11.07 -11.18
C PRO A 177 9.95 10.14 -10.40
N LEU A 178 9.69 10.46 -9.12
CA LEU A 178 8.84 9.65 -8.25
C LEU A 178 7.42 9.58 -8.80
N LYS A 179 6.92 8.35 -8.89
CA LYS A 179 5.52 8.01 -9.19
C LYS A 179 4.77 7.60 -7.93
N SER A 180 5.45 6.97 -6.99
CA SER A 180 4.88 6.49 -5.74
C SER A 180 5.77 6.95 -4.59
N LEU A 181 5.17 7.65 -3.62
CA LEU A 181 5.80 8.00 -2.36
C LEU A 181 4.88 7.59 -1.21
N ASN A 182 5.43 6.78 -0.29
CA ASN A 182 4.78 6.46 0.98
C ASN A 182 5.68 6.92 2.13
N ALA A 183 5.24 7.96 2.84
CA ALA A 183 5.87 8.50 4.03
C ALA A 183 4.91 8.47 5.24
N ASN A 184 4.01 7.49 5.28
CA ASN A 184 3.10 7.30 6.41
C ASN A 184 3.89 7.16 7.72
N TYR A 185 3.37 7.76 8.80
CA TYR A 185 3.96 7.73 10.14
C TYR A 185 5.37 8.33 10.25
N CYS A 186 5.85 9.08 9.25
CA CYS A 186 6.98 9.98 9.39
C CYS A 186 6.49 11.27 10.06
N THR A 187 6.25 11.21 11.37
CA THR A 187 5.44 12.18 12.15
C THR A 187 6.02 13.61 12.23
N THR A 188 7.24 13.81 11.71
CA THR A 188 7.91 15.12 11.64
C THR A 188 7.75 15.79 10.27
N ILE A 189 7.26 15.10 9.25
CA ILE A 189 6.91 15.67 7.95
C ILE A 189 5.77 16.68 8.11
N SER A 190 5.89 17.82 7.44
CA SER A 190 4.95 18.95 7.47
C SER A 190 4.64 19.48 6.07
N ASP A 191 3.94 20.61 6.00
CA ASP A 191 3.66 21.33 4.75
C ASP A 191 4.92 21.69 3.95
N THR A 192 6.09 21.80 4.61
CA THR A 192 7.37 22.08 3.95
C THR A 192 7.80 20.95 3.00
N ALA A 193 7.59 19.69 3.39
CA ALA A 193 7.81 18.55 2.49
C ALA A 193 6.91 18.64 1.25
N MET A 194 5.64 18.99 1.44
CA MET A 194 4.67 19.12 0.34
C MET A 194 5.10 20.20 -0.65
N GLN A 195 5.56 21.36 -0.15
CA GLN A 195 6.10 22.44 -0.98
C GLN A 195 7.34 22.00 -1.76
N SER A 196 8.22 21.21 -1.14
CA SER A 196 9.41 20.67 -1.79
C SER A 196 9.04 19.73 -2.94
N LEU A 197 8.00 18.91 -2.76
CA LEU A 197 7.49 17.99 -3.78
C LEU A 197 6.78 18.69 -4.95
N ALA A 198 6.49 20.00 -4.89
CA ALA A 198 5.68 20.68 -5.91
C ALA A 198 6.22 20.53 -7.35
N GLN A 199 7.52 20.25 -7.53
CA GLN A 199 8.14 20.00 -8.84
C GLN A 199 8.09 18.53 -9.29
N THR A 200 7.73 17.61 -8.40
CA THR A 200 7.60 16.16 -8.65
C THR A 200 6.29 15.83 -9.38
N THR A 201 6.12 16.41 -10.58
CA THR A 201 4.90 16.31 -11.41
C THR A 201 4.59 14.89 -11.92
N THR A 202 5.50 13.95 -11.70
CA THR A 202 5.37 12.52 -12.04
C THR A 202 4.54 11.72 -11.04
N LEU A 203 4.23 12.27 -9.86
CA LEU A 203 3.51 11.54 -8.81
C LEU A 203 2.15 11.04 -9.27
N GLU A 204 1.94 9.74 -9.07
CA GLU A 204 0.68 9.01 -9.32
C GLU A 204 0.04 8.55 -8.00
N SER A 205 0.84 8.32 -6.95
CA SER A 205 0.37 7.91 -5.62
C SER A 205 1.17 8.62 -4.53
N LEU A 206 0.46 9.30 -3.62
CA LEU A 206 1.04 9.96 -2.45
C LEU A 206 0.36 9.49 -1.17
N GLN A 207 1.15 9.04 -0.21
CA GLN A 207 0.69 8.60 1.11
C GLN A 207 1.50 9.28 2.21
N MET A 208 0.83 10.00 3.10
CA MET A 208 1.44 10.75 4.21
C MET A 208 0.55 10.71 5.46
N ASP A 209 0.04 9.53 5.81
CA ASP A 209 -0.76 9.32 7.02
C ASP A 209 0.01 9.76 8.28
N TYR A 210 -0.69 10.33 9.26
CA TYR A 210 -0.16 10.74 10.56
C TYR A 210 1.09 11.62 10.46
N THR A 211 1.06 12.55 9.49
CA THR A 211 2.04 13.65 9.34
C THR A 211 1.40 14.97 9.78
N LYS A 212 2.19 16.06 9.79
CA LYS A 212 1.73 17.40 10.17
C LYS A 212 1.26 18.22 8.96
N ILE A 213 0.65 17.55 7.97
CA ILE A 213 0.08 18.24 6.81
C ILE A 213 -1.20 18.93 7.22
N THR A 214 -1.35 20.16 6.75
CA THR A 214 -2.54 21.00 6.91
C THR A 214 -3.05 21.45 5.53
N ASP A 215 -4.07 22.30 5.53
CA ASP A 215 -4.56 22.96 4.33
C ASP A 215 -3.46 23.73 3.55
N ALA A 216 -2.42 24.23 4.24
CA ALA A 216 -1.32 24.93 3.59
C ALA A 216 -0.45 23.99 2.74
N GLY A 217 -0.19 22.76 3.20
CA GLY A 217 0.53 21.75 2.42
C GLY A 217 -0.26 21.28 1.21
N MET A 218 -1.59 21.20 1.35
CA MET A 218 -2.49 20.80 0.26
C MET A 218 -2.42 21.72 -0.97
N ALA A 219 -1.99 22.98 -0.83
CA ALA A 219 -1.75 23.87 -1.97
C ALA A 219 -0.79 23.26 -3.01
N SER A 220 0.17 22.45 -2.57
CA SER A 220 1.16 21.82 -3.45
C SER A 220 0.58 20.65 -4.25
N VAL A 221 -0.50 20.03 -3.76
CA VAL A 221 -1.14 18.86 -4.39
C VAL A 221 -1.72 19.19 -5.76
N ALA A 222 -2.11 20.45 -5.99
CA ALA A 222 -2.54 20.94 -7.30
C ALA A 222 -1.47 20.79 -8.40
N ASN A 223 -0.19 20.63 -8.03
CA ASN A 223 0.93 20.44 -8.95
C ASN A 223 1.20 18.97 -9.31
N PHE A 224 0.33 18.03 -8.89
CA PHE A 224 0.43 16.61 -9.20
C PHE A 224 -0.62 16.18 -10.23
N PRO A 225 -0.52 16.60 -11.51
CA PRO A 225 -1.57 16.36 -12.52
C PRO A 225 -1.77 14.88 -12.85
N ASN A 226 -0.85 14.02 -12.42
CA ASN A 226 -0.90 12.58 -12.62
C ASN A 226 -1.43 11.80 -11.41
N LEU A 227 -1.79 12.48 -10.32
CA LEU A 227 -2.17 11.85 -9.06
C LEU A 227 -3.47 11.06 -9.24
N LYS A 228 -3.39 9.76 -8.92
CA LYS A 228 -4.49 8.79 -8.94
C LYS A 228 -4.92 8.40 -7.54
N ARG A 229 -3.99 8.44 -6.58
CA ARG A 229 -4.21 8.10 -5.19
C ARG A 229 -3.62 9.15 -4.27
N LEU A 230 -4.46 9.69 -3.38
CA LEU A 230 -4.04 10.52 -2.26
C LEU A 230 -4.53 9.90 -0.96
N ARG A 231 -3.60 9.73 -0.02
CA ARG A 231 -3.88 9.18 1.30
C ARG A 231 -3.18 10.01 2.38
N ILE A 232 -3.97 10.64 3.24
CA ILE A 232 -3.52 11.60 4.25
C ILE A 232 -4.34 11.44 5.54
N ARG A 233 -4.46 10.20 6.01
CA ARG A 233 -5.24 9.88 7.22
C ARG A 233 -4.59 10.50 8.46
N GLY A 234 -5.38 10.90 9.45
CA GLY A 234 -4.83 11.45 10.71
C GLY A 234 -4.06 12.76 10.51
N THR A 235 -4.49 13.60 9.54
CA THR A 235 -3.91 14.92 9.26
C THR A 235 -4.94 16.02 9.51
N ASP A 236 -4.48 17.27 9.70
CA ASP A 236 -5.38 18.41 9.95
C ASP A 236 -5.79 19.11 8.65
N VAL A 237 -6.26 18.32 7.68
CA VAL A 237 -6.77 18.80 6.39
C VAL A 237 -8.29 18.94 6.45
N THR A 238 -8.78 20.13 6.12
CA THR A 238 -10.19 20.50 6.07
C THR A 238 -10.72 20.58 4.64
N GLY A 239 -11.99 20.97 4.48
CA GLY A 239 -12.55 21.30 3.17
C GLY A 239 -11.83 22.42 2.43
N GLU A 240 -11.16 23.35 3.14
CA GLU A 240 -10.36 24.41 2.52
C GLU A 240 -9.15 23.84 1.77
N GLY A 241 -8.41 22.92 2.38
CA GLY A 241 -7.28 22.24 1.73
C GLY A 241 -7.70 21.44 0.50
N LEU A 242 -8.87 20.79 0.54
CA LEU A 242 -9.39 20.01 -0.58
C LEU A 242 -9.75 20.84 -1.81
N LYS A 243 -9.89 22.17 -1.73
CA LYS A 243 -10.04 23.01 -2.95
C LYS A 243 -8.91 22.79 -3.95
N ASN A 244 -7.72 22.40 -3.47
CA ASN A 244 -6.54 22.16 -4.29
C ASN A 244 -6.58 20.85 -5.09
N ILE A 245 -7.52 19.94 -4.82
CA ILE A 245 -7.68 18.70 -5.59
C ILE A 245 -8.75 18.80 -6.68
N GLN A 246 -9.48 19.91 -6.78
CA GLN A 246 -10.66 20.04 -7.66
C GLN A 246 -10.35 19.82 -9.16
N LYS A 247 -9.10 20.03 -9.59
CA LYS A 247 -8.64 19.86 -10.99
C LYS A 247 -7.88 18.56 -11.24
N LEU A 248 -7.81 17.67 -10.25
CA LEU A 248 -7.08 16.41 -10.37
C LEU A 248 -7.97 15.35 -10.99
N ASP A 249 -8.18 15.47 -12.30
CA ASP A 249 -9.12 14.63 -13.04
C ASP A 249 -8.76 13.14 -12.96
N LYS A 250 -7.50 12.78 -12.71
CA LYS A 250 -7.05 11.39 -12.59
C LYS A 250 -7.23 10.80 -11.18
N LEU A 251 -7.58 11.62 -10.18
CA LEU A 251 -7.71 11.18 -8.80
C LEU A 251 -8.93 10.25 -8.70
N ALA A 252 -8.65 8.99 -8.37
CA ALA A 252 -9.64 7.92 -8.31
C ALA A 252 -9.81 7.35 -6.89
N ARG A 253 -8.77 7.48 -6.06
CA ARG A 253 -8.75 6.96 -4.70
C ARG A 253 -8.33 8.03 -3.71
N LEU A 254 -9.23 8.32 -2.76
CA LEU A 254 -9.02 9.31 -1.72
C LEU A 254 -9.29 8.70 -0.35
N GLU A 255 -8.27 8.74 0.52
CA GLU A 255 -8.32 8.19 1.87
C GLU A 255 -8.00 9.29 2.89
N LEU A 256 -9.03 9.67 3.64
CA LEU A 256 -9.06 10.82 4.55
C LEU A 256 -9.40 10.44 5.98
N ARG A 257 -9.39 9.14 6.32
CA ARG A 257 -9.77 8.68 7.67
C ARG A 257 -9.13 9.54 8.75
N ASP A 258 -9.92 9.92 9.76
CA ASP A 258 -9.45 10.71 10.91
C ASP A 258 -8.82 12.06 10.48
N SER A 259 -9.37 12.69 9.43
CA SER A 259 -9.06 14.08 9.07
C SER A 259 -10.21 15.02 9.41
N SER A 260 -9.93 16.33 9.38
CA SER A 260 -10.90 17.41 9.60
C SER A 260 -11.85 17.67 8.40
N LEU A 261 -12.18 16.64 7.62
CA LEU A 261 -13.07 16.73 6.45
C LEU A 261 -14.49 17.15 6.85
N ASP A 262 -15.01 18.18 6.19
CA ASP A 262 -16.37 18.71 6.35
C ASP A 262 -17.19 18.66 5.03
N ASP A 263 -18.42 19.18 5.07
CA ASP A 263 -19.32 19.19 3.91
C ASP A 263 -18.80 20.05 2.74
N ALA A 264 -17.99 21.08 3.02
CA ALA A 264 -17.36 21.88 1.96
C ALA A 264 -16.33 21.04 1.19
N GLY A 265 -15.58 20.20 1.90
CA GLY A 265 -14.71 19.20 1.30
C GLY A 265 -15.48 18.16 0.47
N MET A 266 -16.61 17.66 0.98
CA MET A 266 -17.49 16.75 0.24
C MET A 266 -18.01 17.36 -1.07
N ALA A 267 -18.31 18.65 -1.09
CA ALA A 267 -18.71 19.39 -2.30
C ALA A 267 -17.63 19.43 -3.38
N ILE A 268 -16.35 19.37 -3.00
CA ILE A 268 -15.23 19.22 -3.94
C ILE A 268 -15.14 17.77 -4.43
N ILE A 269 -15.18 16.80 -3.50
CA ILE A 269 -15.05 15.37 -3.83
C ILE A 269 -16.14 14.93 -4.81
N ALA A 270 -17.38 15.39 -4.62
CA ALA A 270 -18.52 15.08 -5.49
C ALA A 270 -18.31 15.49 -6.96
N LYS A 271 -17.37 16.41 -7.25
CA LYS A 271 -17.08 16.91 -8.60
C LYS A 271 -15.93 16.15 -9.27
N LEU A 272 -15.24 15.24 -8.58
CA LEU A 272 -14.11 14.51 -9.14
C LEU A 272 -14.60 13.39 -10.07
N PRO A 273 -14.23 13.41 -11.37
CA PRO A 273 -14.89 12.61 -12.39
C PRO A 273 -14.58 11.10 -12.29
N ASN A 274 -13.42 10.74 -11.75
CA ASN A 274 -12.90 9.38 -11.74
C ASN A 274 -12.87 8.73 -10.35
N MET A 275 -13.47 9.37 -9.34
CA MET A 275 -13.49 8.84 -7.98
C MET A 275 -14.24 7.51 -7.92
N ASN A 276 -13.54 6.47 -7.47
CA ASN A 276 -14.07 5.12 -7.31
C ASN A 276 -13.86 4.54 -5.90
N TYR A 277 -12.96 5.12 -5.11
CA TYR A 277 -12.67 4.71 -3.75
C TYR A 277 -12.62 5.94 -2.85
N LEU A 278 -13.52 6.00 -1.87
CA LEU A 278 -13.57 7.06 -0.87
C LEU A 278 -13.59 6.46 0.53
N ASP A 279 -12.62 6.87 1.35
CA ASP A 279 -12.59 6.56 2.79
C ASP A 279 -12.63 7.84 3.59
N ILE A 280 -13.74 8.03 4.32
CA ILE A 280 -13.99 9.13 5.24
C ILE A 280 -14.30 8.61 6.65
N SER A 281 -13.75 7.43 6.99
CA SER A 281 -13.92 6.84 8.31
C SER A 281 -13.41 7.81 9.38
N GLU A 282 -14.09 7.93 10.51
CA GLU A 282 -13.72 8.86 11.59
C GLU A 282 -13.68 10.36 11.18
N CYS A 283 -14.13 10.75 9.98
CA CYS A 283 -14.34 12.15 9.61
C CYS A 283 -15.62 12.69 10.26
N ARG A 284 -15.50 13.13 11.51
CA ARG A 284 -16.65 13.46 12.38
C ARG A 284 -17.33 14.81 12.09
N LEU A 285 -16.84 15.58 11.13
CA LEU A 285 -17.42 16.88 10.72
C LEU A 285 -18.32 16.77 9.48
N VAL A 286 -18.34 15.63 8.78
CA VAL A 286 -19.26 15.38 7.67
C VAL A 286 -20.67 15.16 8.21
N THR A 287 -21.66 15.82 7.62
CA THR A 287 -23.08 15.71 7.98
C THR A 287 -23.90 15.06 6.86
N THR A 288 -25.21 14.94 7.07
CA THR A 288 -26.19 14.54 6.03
C THR A 288 -26.04 15.37 4.75
N GLU A 289 -25.80 16.68 4.86
CA GLU A 289 -25.66 17.56 3.69
C GLU A 289 -24.43 17.19 2.85
N GLY A 290 -23.32 16.82 3.48
CA GLY A 290 -22.14 16.32 2.79
C GLY A 290 -22.42 14.99 2.06
N MET A 291 -23.15 14.08 2.70
CA MET A 291 -23.50 12.79 2.11
C MET A 291 -24.42 12.91 0.90
N LYS A 292 -25.38 13.83 0.94
CA LYS A 292 -26.26 14.16 -0.20
C LYS A 292 -25.50 14.55 -1.46
N LEU A 293 -24.37 15.23 -1.32
CA LEU A 293 -23.55 15.66 -2.45
C LEU A 293 -22.90 14.48 -3.19
N ILE A 294 -22.56 13.41 -2.47
CA ILE A 294 -21.90 12.24 -3.05
C ILE A 294 -22.87 11.11 -3.38
N GLY A 295 -24.11 11.13 -2.90
CA GLY A 295 -25.07 10.03 -2.99
C GLY A 295 -25.48 9.57 -4.40
N GLN A 296 -25.05 10.31 -5.44
CA GLN A 296 -25.29 9.99 -6.84
C GLN A 296 -23.99 9.84 -7.66
N MET A 297 -22.83 9.74 -7.01
CA MET A 297 -21.56 9.59 -7.71
C MET A 297 -21.57 8.31 -8.57
N PRO A 298 -21.45 8.41 -9.90
CA PRO A 298 -21.78 7.31 -10.81
C PRO A 298 -20.68 6.25 -10.91
N ASN A 299 -19.51 6.47 -10.29
CA ASN A 299 -18.34 5.61 -10.40
C ASN A 299 -17.84 5.08 -9.06
N LEU A 300 -18.49 5.42 -7.94
CA LEU A 300 -18.04 5.00 -6.62
C LEU A 300 -18.26 3.49 -6.44
N GLU A 301 -17.18 2.76 -6.21
CA GLU A 301 -17.18 1.31 -5.99
C GLU A 301 -16.89 0.94 -4.54
N VAL A 302 -16.13 1.77 -3.82
CA VAL A 302 -15.80 1.56 -2.41
C VAL A 302 -16.09 2.83 -1.62
N LEU A 303 -16.88 2.68 -0.56
CA LEU A 303 -17.16 3.73 0.40
C LEU A 303 -16.97 3.20 1.83
N THR A 304 -16.15 3.87 2.63
CA THR A 304 -15.96 3.52 4.04
C THR A 304 -16.27 4.70 4.95
N LEU A 305 -17.21 4.46 5.88
CA LEU A 305 -17.79 5.42 6.82
C LEU A 305 -17.59 4.96 8.28
N TRP A 306 -16.61 4.09 8.53
CA TRP A 306 -16.40 3.50 9.86
C TRP A 306 -16.28 4.61 10.91
N GLU A 307 -17.05 4.49 12.00
CA GLU A 307 -16.99 5.39 13.16
C GLU A 307 -17.22 6.87 12.81
N THR A 308 -18.14 7.11 11.87
CA THR A 308 -18.70 8.45 11.61
C THR A 308 -19.93 8.69 12.50
N LYS A 309 -20.36 9.94 12.64
CA LYS A 309 -21.58 10.31 13.39
C LYS A 309 -22.85 10.25 12.53
N LEU A 310 -22.80 9.56 11.40
CA LEU A 310 -23.88 9.48 10.43
C LEU A 310 -24.92 8.44 10.86
N GLY A 311 -26.18 8.76 10.62
CA GLY A 311 -27.34 7.89 10.84
C GLY A 311 -28.22 7.76 9.61
N ASP A 312 -29.42 7.23 9.79
CA ASP A 312 -30.31 6.84 8.67
C ASP A 312 -30.67 7.99 7.73
N GLU A 313 -30.79 9.23 8.23
CA GLU A 313 -31.00 10.40 7.38
C GLU A 313 -29.91 10.53 6.32
N ALA A 314 -28.64 10.42 6.72
CA ALA A 314 -27.50 10.47 5.81
C ALA A 314 -27.40 9.22 4.92
N PHE A 315 -27.77 8.06 5.43
CA PHE A 315 -27.69 6.80 4.68
C PHE A 315 -28.77 6.68 3.62
N ASN A 316 -29.92 7.32 3.83
CA ASN A 316 -30.98 7.44 2.84
C ASN A 316 -30.60 8.33 1.64
N GLU A 317 -29.58 9.17 1.77
CA GLU A 317 -29.09 10.02 0.68
C GLU A 317 -28.23 9.26 -0.36
N PHE A 318 -27.62 8.12 0.00
CA PHE A 318 -26.67 7.44 -0.89
C PHE A 318 -27.23 6.25 -1.69
N GLY A 319 -28.55 6.09 -1.76
CA GLY A 319 -29.21 5.03 -2.55
C GLY A 319 -28.94 5.09 -4.06
N GLY A 320 -28.38 6.19 -4.57
CA GLY A 320 -27.96 6.34 -5.97
C GLY A 320 -26.59 5.71 -6.29
N LEU A 321 -25.82 5.29 -5.29
CA LEU A 321 -24.48 4.70 -5.41
C LEU A 321 -24.50 3.25 -5.92
N THR A 322 -25.24 2.99 -6.99
CA THR A 322 -25.55 1.64 -7.50
C THR A 322 -24.33 0.87 -8.02
N LYS A 323 -23.15 1.49 -8.14
CA LYS A 323 -21.89 0.80 -8.48
C LYS A 323 -21.08 0.32 -7.28
N LEU A 324 -21.52 0.61 -6.05
CA LEU A 324 -20.82 0.13 -4.85
C LEU A 324 -20.70 -1.39 -4.87
N LYS A 325 -19.48 -1.84 -4.60
CA LYS A 325 -19.08 -3.23 -4.38
C LYS A 325 -18.68 -3.46 -2.94
N ALA A 326 -18.08 -2.47 -2.28
CA ALA A 326 -17.72 -2.54 -0.88
C ALA A 326 -18.25 -1.33 -0.11
N LEU A 327 -18.97 -1.59 0.99
CA LEU A 327 -19.53 -0.57 1.86
C LEU A 327 -19.24 -0.91 3.32
N ASN A 328 -18.57 -0.01 4.03
CA ASN A 328 -18.29 -0.16 5.44
C ASN A 328 -19.03 0.91 6.25
N LEU A 329 -20.03 0.48 7.02
CA LEU A 329 -20.86 1.26 7.93
C LEU A 329 -20.59 0.90 9.41
N LYS A 330 -19.43 0.28 9.69
CA LYS A 330 -19.07 -0.18 11.04
C LYS A 330 -19.19 0.95 12.05
N ALA A 331 -19.75 0.65 13.23
CA ALA A 331 -19.85 1.57 14.36
C ALA A 331 -20.49 2.92 13.98
N THR A 332 -21.53 2.88 13.15
CA THR A 332 -22.40 4.03 12.85
C THR A 332 -23.73 3.90 13.56
N THR A 333 -24.63 4.88 13.41
CA THR A 333 -25.97 4.84 14.01
C THR A 333 -27.03 4.32 13.02
N LEU A 334 -26.65 3.38 12.15
CA LEU A 334 -27.54 2.74 11.18
C LEU A 334 -28.60 1.89 11.90
N THR A 335 -29.87 2.07 11.51
CA THR A 335 -30.99 1.25 11.96
C THR A 335 -31.76 0.66 10.77
N ASP A 336 -32.88 -0.02 11.06
CA ASP A 336 -33.77 -0.58 10.06
C ASP A 336 -34.39 0.49 9.13
N GLU A 337 -34.37 1.77 9.52
CA GLU A 337 -34.94 2.86 8.70
C GLU A 337 -34.25 3.02 7.33
N SER A 338 -32.98 2.61 7.22
CA SER A 338 -32.22 2.69 5.96
C SER A 338 -32.11 1.36 5.20
N ILE A 339 -32.80 0.29 5.64
CA ILE A 339 -32.70 -1.01 4.98
C ILE A 339 -33.11 -0.97 3.51
N ASP A 340 -34.19 -0.26 3.20
CA ASP A 340 -34.69 -0.14 1.82
C ASP A 340 -33.70 0.63 0.93
N THR A 341 -32.86 1.48 1.50
CA THR A 341 -31.77 2.15 0.79
C THR A 341 -30.61 1.20 0.52
N LEU A 342 -30.19 0.39 1.50
CA LEU A 342 -29.16 -0.64 1.30
C LEU A 342 -29.59 -1.67 0.24
N MET A 343 -30.87 -2.03 0.23
CA MET A 343 -31.42 -2.94 -0.79
C MET A 343 -31.40 -2.36 -2.21
N LYS A 344 -31.12 -1.08 -2.43
CA LYS A 344 -30.90 -0.53 -3.79
C LYS A 344 -29.49 -0.83 -4.32
N LEU A 345 -28.55 -1.17 -3.45
CA LEU A 345 -27.13 -1.35 -3.76
C LEU A 345 -26.86 -2.80 -4.25
N GLN A 346 -27.52 -3.17 -5.34
CA GLN A 346 -27.56 -4.54 -5.90
C GLN A 346 -26.20 -5.08 -6.38
N ASN A 347 -25.16 -4.24 -6.39
CA ASN A 347 -23.79 -4.64 -6.75
C ASN A 347 -22.88 -4.89 -5.55
N LEU A 348 -23.36 -4.74 -4.31
CA LEU A 348 -22.56 -4.98 -3.12
C LEU A 348 -22.07 -6.43 -3.05
N GLU A 349 -20.77 -6.57 -2.82
CA GLU A 349 -20.05 -7.83 -2.62
C GLU A 349 -19.53 -7.94 -1.19
N ASP A 350 -19.11 -6.83 -0.57
CA ASP A 350 -18.63 -6.73 0.82
C ASP A 350 -19.43 -5.65 1.56
N LEU A 351 -20.16 -6.06 2.60
CA LEU A 351 -20.90 -5.16 3.47
C LEU A 351 -20.47 -5.37 4.91
N THR A 352 -19.99 -4.30 5.54
CA THR A 352 -19.74 -4.27 6.99
C THR A 352 -20.78 -3.39 7.68
N VAL A 353 -21.58 -3.99 8.54
CA VAL A 353 -22.57 -3.35 9.41
C VAL A 353 -22.32 -3.68 10.88
N ALA A 354 -21.08 -4.07 11.20
CA ALA A 354 -20.66 -4.38 12.55
C ALA A 354 -20.89 -3.20 13.51
N GLY A 355 -21.42 -3.45 14.71
CA GLY A 355 -21.72 -2.40 15.68
C GLY A 355 -22.88 -1.47 15.33
N THR A 356 -23.71 -1.82 14.33
CA THR A 356 -24.93 -1.07 13.99
C THR A 356 -26.15 -1.59 14.77
N GLN A 357 -27.32 -0.97 14.58
CA GLN A 357 -28.57 -1.29 15.29
C GLN A 357 -29.62 -1.92 14.37
N LEU A 358 -29.18 -2.72 13.39
CA LEU A 358 -30.06 -3.51 12.52
C LEU A 358 -30.71 -4.67 13.29
N SER A 359 -31.97 -4.95 12.97
CA SER A 359 -32.69 -6.13 13.46
C SER A 359 -32.45 -7.37 12.59
N ASP A 360 -32.85 -8.51 13.11
CA ASP A 360 -32.90 -9.80 12.42
C ASP A 360 -33.62 -9.73 11.06
N ASP A 361 -34.72 -8.99 10.98
CA ASP A 361 -35.47 -8.82 9.72
C ASP A 361 -34.65 -8.05 8.67
N SER A 362 -33.87 -7.06 9.11
CA SER A 362 -32.94 -6.36 8.22
C SER A 362 -31.81 -7.27 7.76
N PHE A 363 -31.24 -8.10 8.63
CA PHE A 363 -30.22 -9.06 8.23
C PHE A 363 -30.75 -10.09 7.22
N ARG A 364 -31.96 -10.63 7.44
CA ARG A 364 -32.63 -11.49 6.45
C ARG A 364 -32.77 -10.81 5.09
N LYS A 365 -33.17 -9.53 5.06
CA LYS A 365 -33.23 -8.74 3.81
C LYS A 365 -31.84 -8.59 3.17
N LEU A 366 -30.81 -8.21 3.93
CA LEU A 366 -29.45 -8.06 3.42
C LEU A 366 -28.91 -9.35 2.80
N GLY A 367 -29.22 -10.51 3.40
CA GLY A 367 -28.86 -11.83 2.85
C GLY A 367 -29.40 -12.11 1.45
N THR A 368 -30.45 -11.40 1.02
CA THR A 368 -31.03 -11.54 -0.33
C THR A 368 -30.31 -10.70 -1.39
N LEU A 369 -29.31 -9.89 -1.03
CA LEU A 369 -28.53 -9.12 -2.00
C LEU A 369 -27.79 -10.08 -2.95
N PRO A 370 -27.99 -9.97 -4.27
CA PRO A 370 -27.66 -11.06 -5.21
C PRO A 370 -26.17 -11.26 -5.44
N LYS A 371 -25.32 -10.30 -5.05
CA LYS A 371 -23.87 -10.35 -5.23
C LYS A 371 -23.09 -10.37 -3.92
N LEU A 372 -23.78 -10.37 -2.79
CA LEU A 372 -23.15 -10.28 -1.49
C LEU A 372 -22.36 -11.56 -1.21
N LYS A 373 -21.06 -11.40 -0.97
CA LYS A 373 -20.11 -12.48 -0.68
C LYS A 373 -19.60 -12.43 0.73
N LYS A 374 -19.60 -11.23 1.34
CA LYS A 374 -19.12 -11.00 2.68
C LYS A 374 -20.05 -10.06 3.42
N LEU A 375 -20.52 -10.50 4.58
CA LEU A 375 -21.36 -9.73 5.49
C LEU A 375 -20.76 -9.78 6.89
N ASN A 376 -20.25 -8.64 7.35
CA ASN A 376 -19.73 -8.51 8.70
C ASN A 376 -20.79 -7.90 9.63
N VAL A 377 -21.26 -8.74 10.56
CA VAL A 377 -22.32 -8.48 11.53
C VAL A 377 -21.80 -8.42 12.96
N ALA A 378 -20.49 -8.40 13.15
CA ALA A 378 -19.88 -8.43 14.48
C ALA A 378 -20.41 -7.31 15.38
N ASN A 379 -20.55 -7.59 16.68
CA ASN A 379 -21.04 -6.61 17.66
C ASN A 379 -22.43 -6.02 17.34
N THR A 380 -23.31 -6.77 16.65
CA THR A 380 -24.72 -6.43 16.48
C THR A 380 -25.60 -7.28 17.40
N SER A 381 -26.91 -7.07 17.37
CA SER A 381 -27.89 -7.89 18.10
C SER A 381 -28.46 -9.04 17.28
N ILE A 382 -27.81 -9.43 16.18
CA ILE A 382 -28.28 -10.51 15.30
C ILE A 382 -28.44 -11.84 16.08
N GLY A 383 -29.58 -12.51 15.86
CA GLY A 383 -29.84 -13.85 16.40
C GLY A 383 -28.98 -14.94 15.75
N PHE A 384 -28.57 -15.95 16.54
CA PHE A 384 -27.85 -17.12 16.02
C PHE A 384 -28.67 -17.90 14.98
N ASP A 385 -29.99 -17.96 15.15
CA ASP A 385 -30.91 -18.55 14.18
C ASP A 385 -30.87 -17.83 12.83
N VAL A 386 -30.76 -16.50 12.83
CA VAL A 386 -30.63 -15.72 11.58
C VAL A 386 -29.29 -15.97 10.90
N ILE A 387 -28.21 -16.09 11.67
CA ILE A 387 -26.89 -16.43 11.13
C ILE A 387 -26.95 -17.79 10.42
N ASP A 388 -27.56 -18.79 11.06
CA ASP A 388 -27.76 -20.12 10.48
C ASP A 388 -28.63 -20.04 9.21
N GLU A 389 -29.74 -19.31 9.23
CA GLU A 389 -30.61 -19.08 8.06
C GLU A 389 -29.84 -18.45 6.88
N LEU A 390 -28.99 -17.46 7.15
CA LEU A 390 -28.16 -16.80 6.13
C LEU A 390 -27.13 -17.76 5.54
N ALA A 391 -26.45 -18.53 6.38
CA ALA A 391 -25.45 -19.52 5.94
C ALA A 391 -26.08 -20.67 5.13
N GLU A 392 -27.30 -21.10 5.49
CA GLU A 392 -28.05 -22.11 4.76
C GLU A 392 -28.57 -21.61 3.41
N SER A 393 -29.05 -20.37 3.36
CA SER A 393 -29.63 -19.76 2.15
C SER A 393 -28.58 -19.35 1.11
N ASN A 394 -27.35 -19.01 1.54
CA ASN A 394 -26.25 -18.70 0.65
C ASN A 394 -24.92 -19.28 1.15
N LYS A 395 -24.53 -20.44 0.62
CA LYS A 395 -23.30 -21.14 1.01
C LYS A 395 -22.00 -20.43 0.62
N ASP A 396 -22.08 -19.48 -0.32
CA ASP A 396 -20.93 -18.69 -0.76
C ASP A 396 -20.80 -17.36 0.02
N LEU A 397 -21.74 -17.07 0.93
CA LEU A 397 -21.70 -15.88 1.80
C LEU A 397 -20.84 -16.16 3.03
N GLU A 398 -19.73 -15.43 3.14
CA GLU A 398 -18.91 -15.34 4.35
C GLU A 398 -19.59 -14.41 5.36
N ILE A 399 -20.04 -14.96 6.50
CA ILE A 399 -20.58 -14.18 7.62
C ILE A 399 -19.47 -14.02 8.66
N ILE A 400 -19.17 -12.78 9.02
CA ILE A 400 -18.20 -12.46 10.07
C ILE A 400 -18.94 -12.03 11.33
N GLU A 401 -18.88 -12.89 12.34
CA GLU A 401 -19.58 -12.71 13.62
C GLU A 401 -18.69 -12.07 14.69
N PHE A 402 -17.36 -12.17 14.53
CA PHE A 402 -16.38 -11.72 15.51
C PHE A 402 -15.24 -10.96 14.85
N GLU A 403 -14.80 -9.90 15.51
CA GLU A 403 -13.58 -9.17 15.17
C GLU A 403 -12.64 -9.17 16.38
N ASN A 404 -11.34 -9.26 16.12
CA ASN A 404 -10.29 -9.20 17.15
C ASN A 404 -9.96 -7.77 17.57
#